data_AF-K9K9F3-F1
#
_entry.id   AF-K9K9F3-F1
#
_cell.length_a   1.000
_cell.length_b   1.000
_cell.length_c   1.000
_cell.angle_alpha   90.00
_cell.angle_beta   90.00
_cell.angle_gamma   90.00
#
_symmetry.space_group_name_H-M   'P 1'
#
loop_
_entity.id
_entity.type
_entity.pdbx_description
1 polymer ?
#
loop_
_entity_poly.entity_id
_entity_poly.type
_entity_poly.pdbx_seq_one_letter_code
_entity_poly.pdbx_strand_id
1 'polypeptide(L)'
;SGAYGASVSDEELKRRVAEELALEQAKKESENQKRLKQSSEVDQERAFANEQLTRAILRERISSEEERAKAKHLAKQLEEKDRVIKKQDAFYKEQLARLEERSSEFYKVTTEQYQKAAEEVEAKFKRYEFHPVCADLQAQILQCYRQNTQQTLSCSALANQYMRCVNQAKQSMLEKGG
;
A
#
# COMPACT_ATOMS: atom_id res chain seq x y z
N SER A 1 65.87 -33.86 -100.53
CA SER A 1 67.02 -33.10 -99.98
C SER A 1 66.49 -31.82 -99.37
N GLY A 2 66.73 -31.45 -98.12
CA GLY A 2 67.49 -32.03 -97.03
C GLY A 2 67.10 -31.25 -95.75
N ALA A 3 67.04 -31.95 -94.63
CA ALA A 3 66.71 -31.42 -93.31
C ALA A 3 67.94 -30.72 -92.69
N TYR A 4 67.76 -29.53 -92.13
CA TYR A 4 68.70 -28.88 -91.18
C TYR A 4 67.83 -27.95 -90.30
N GLY A 5 67.49 -28.26 -89.04
CA GLY A 5 68.37 -28.70 -87.98
C GLY A 5 68.94 -27.47 -87.29
N ALA A 6 68.12 -26.72 -86.56
CA ALA A 6 68.55 -25.53 -85.83
C ALA A 6 69.53 -25.93 -84.71
N SER A 7 70.83 -25.80 -84.94
CA SER A 7 71.85 -25.93 -83.91
C SER A 7 71.86 -24.66 -83.07
N VAL A 8 71.05 -24.63 -82.01
CA VAL A 8 71.15 -23.61 -80.97
C VAL A 8 72.53 -23.72 -80.33
N SER A 9 73.28 -22.62 -80.27
CA SER A 9 74.59 -22.57 -79.59
C SER A 9 74.41 -22.67 -78.07
N ASP A 10 75.28 -23.42 -77.40
CA ASP A 10 75.27 -23.62 -75.94
C ASP A 10 75.25 -22.28 -75.16
N GLU A 11 75.91 -21.26 -75.71
CA GLU A 11 75.96 -19.90 -75.19
C GLU A 11 74.61 -19.16 -75.26
N GLU A 12 73.77 -19.44 -76.25
CA GLU A 12 72.44 -18.85 -76.36
C GLU A 12 71.47 -19.49 -75.36
N LEU A 13 71.62 -20.80 -75.12
CA LEU A 13 70.87 -21.52 -74.10
C LEU A 13 71.22 -21.03 -72.69
N LYS A 14 72.52 -20.87 -72.38
CA LYS A 14 73.00 -20.29 -71.11
C LYS A 14 72.46 -18.88 -70.86
N ARG A 15 72.40 -18.04 -71.91
CA ARG A 15 71.87 -16.68 -71.79
C ARG A 15 70.38 -16.66 -71.44
N ARG A 16 69.56 -17.49 -72.11
CA ARG A 16 68.13 -17.61 -71.82
C ARG A 16 67.86 -18.12 -70.41
N VAL A 17 68.62 -19.11 -69.95
CA VAL A 17 68.53 -19.64 -68.57
C VAL A 17 68.89 -18.55 -67.55
N ALA A 18 69.94 -17.77 -67.80
CA ALA A 18 70.32 -16.66 -66.91
C ALA A 18 69.27 -15.55 -66.85
N GLU A 19 68.65 -15.21 -68.00
CA GLU A 19 67.56 -14.23 -68.09
C GLU A 19 66.30 -14.72 -67.36
N GLU A 20 65.93 -15.99 -67.53
CA GLU A 20 64.80 -16.60 -66.84
C GLU A 20 65.00 -16.66 -65.32
N LEU A 21 66.21 -17.03 -64.86
CA LEU A 21 66.59 -16.98 -63.45
C LEU A 21 66.51 -15.55 -62.89
N ALA A 22 66.99 -14.56 -63.62
CA ALA A 22 66.92 -13.16 -63.21
C ALA A 22 65.47 -12.66 -63.11
N LEU A 23 64.60 -13.05 -64.06
CA LEU A 23 63.17 -12.75 -64.03
C LEU A 23 62.46 -13.44 -62.85
N GLU A 24 62.79 -14.69 -62.55
CA GLU A 24 62.21 -15.43 -61.42
C GLU A 24 62.66 -14.84 -60.08
N GLN A 25 63.93 -14.44 -59.97
CA GLN A 25 64.48 -13.80 -58.79
C GLN A 25 63.83 -12.42 -58.55
N ALA A 26 63.67 -11.62 -59.61
CA ALA A 26 62.96 -10.33 -59.53
C ALA A 26 61.48 -10.49 -59.13
N LYS A 27 60.80 -11.55 -59.59
CA LYS A 27 59.42 -11.86 -59.16
C LYS A 27 59.36 -12.21 -57.67
N LYS A 28 60.25 -13.10 -57.19
CA LYS A 28 60.33 -13.48 -55.76
C LYS A 28 60.62 -12.27 -54.86
N GLU A 29 61.54 -11.40 -55.27
CA GLU A 29 61.85 -10.17 -54.55
C GLU A 29 60.65 -9.21 -54.52
N SER A 30 59.93 -9.06 -55.64
CA SER A 30 58.69 -8.26 -55.70
C SER A 30 57.58 -8.80 -54.80
N GLU A 31 57.38 -10.12 -54.78
CA GLU A 31 56.40 -10.78 -53.91
C GLU A 31 56.77 -10.64 -52.43
N ASN A 32 58.03 -10.82 -52.07
CA ASN A 32 58.52 -10.60 -50.71
C ASN A 32 58.34 -9.14 -50.28
N GLN A 33 58.62 -8.18 -51.16
CA GLN A 33 58.41 -6.76 -50.88
C GLN A 33 56.92 -6.43 -50.69
N LYS A 34 56.02 -7.04 -51.48
CA LYS A 34 54.56 -6.91 -51.30
C LYS A 34 54.11 -7.50 -49.96
N ARG A 35 54.60 -8.68 -49.58
CA ARG A 35 54.28 -9.31 -48.30
C ARG A 35 54.75 -8.49 -47.11
N LEU A 36 55.94 -7.89 -47.18
CA LEU A 36 56.45 -7.00 -46.14
C LEU A 36 55.61 -5.73 -46.00
N LYS A 37 55.22 -5.10 -47.12
CA LYS A 37 54.33 -3.93 -47.11
C LYS A 37 52.97 -4.27 -46.50
N GLN A 38 52.36 -5.38 -46.93
CA GLN A 38 51.08 -5.84 -46.39
C GLN A 38 51.17 -6.16 -44.89
N SER A 39 52.25 -6.79 -44.43
CA SER A 39 52.46 -7.03 -42.99
C SER A 39 52.56 -5.72 -42.21
N SER A 40 53.31 -4.74 -42.73
CA SER A 40 53.43 -3.42 -42.10
C SER A 40 52.11 -2.65 -42.04
N GLU A 41 51.26 -2.76 -43.07
CA GLU A 41 49.94 -2.13 -43.10
C GLU A 41 49.01 -2.77 -42.05
N VAL A 42 48.98 -4.10 -41.97
CA VAL A 42 48.22 -4.84 -40.96
C VAL A 42 48.67 -4.49 -39.54
N ASP A 43 49.98 -4.35 -39.30
CA ASP A 43 50.52 -3.96 -37.99
C ASP A 43 50.11 -2.52 -37.63
N GLN A 44 50.08 -1.60 -38.59
CA GLN A 44 49.59 -0.23 -38.38
C GLN A 44 48.09 -0.18 -38.07
N GLU A 45 47.28 -0.92 -38.81
CA GLU A 45 45.83 -1.03 -38.55
C GLU A 45 45.56 -1.62 -37.16
N ARG A 46 46.30 -2.65 -36.78
CA ARG A 46 46.19 -3.28 -35.46
C ARG A 46 46.61 -2.32 -34.35
N ALA A 47 47.68 -1.55 -34.53
CA ALA A 47 48.11 -0.55 -33.57
C ALA A 47 47.03 0.53 -33.36
N PHE A 48 46.46 1.04 -34.44
CA PHE A 48 45.38 2.02 -34.40
C PHE A 48 44.11 1.47 -33.72
N ALA A 49 43.71 0.23 -34.06
CA ALA A 49 42.57 -0.43 -33.43
C ALA A 49 42.79 -0.64 -31.92
N ASN A 50 44.00 -1.03 -31.51
CA ASN A 50 44.35 -1.20 -30.10
C ASN A 50 44.33 0.13 -29.34
N GLU A 51 44.82 1.22 -29.94
CA GLU A 51 44.76 2.55 -29.33
C GLU A 51 43.32 3.01 -29.15
N GLN A 52 42.48 2.85 -30.18
CA GLN A 52 41.05 3.18 -30.08
C GLN A 52 40.34 2.36 -29.00
N LEU A 53 40.59 1.05 -28.95
CA LEU A 53 40.03 0.16 -27.93
C LEU A 53 40.44 0.60 -26.53
N THR A 54 41.73 0.90 -26.33
CA THR A 54 42.25 1.38 -25.03
C THR A 54 41.54 2.68 -24.62
N ARG A 55 41.34 3.61 -25.55
CA ARG A 55 40.61 4.86 -25.30
C ARG A 55 39.13 4.64 -25.02
N ALA A 56 38.49 3.66 -25.66
CA ALA A 56 37.09 3.31 -25.39
C ALA A 56 36.94 2.71 -23.99
N ILE A 57 37.81 1.76 -23.62
CA ILE A 57 37.82 1.12 -22.29
C ILE A 57 38.02 2.16 -21.18
N LEU A 58 38.96 3.10 -21.36
CA LEU A 58 39.21 4.13 -20.35
C LEU A 58 37.97 5.04 -20.16
N ARG A 59 37.32 5.44 -21.25
CA ARG A 59 36.09 6.24 -21.19
C ARG A 59 34.96 5.51 -20.48
N GLU A 60 34.74 4.25 -20.82
CA GLU A 60 33.73 3.41 -20.18
C GLU A 60 33.99 3.25 -18.68
N ARG A 61 35.25 3.02 -18.30
CA ARG A 61 35.62 2.89 -16.89
C ARG A 61 35.34 4.17 -16.11
N ILE A 62 35.71 5.33 -16.64
CA ILE A 62 35.46 6.63 -16.00
C ILE A 62 33.95 6.85 -15.85
N SER A 63 33.17 6.60 -16.91
CA SER A 63 31.71 6.73 -16.85
C SER A 63 31.08 5.77 -15.84
N SER A 64 31.51 4.52 -15.81
CA SER A 64 31.02 3.51 -14.86
C SER A 64 31.35 3.88 -13.40
N GLU A 65 32.56 4.38 -13.15
CA GLU A 65 32.96 4.85 -11.81
C GLU A 65 32.14 6.08 -11.37
N GLU A 66 31.88 7.02 -12.29
CA GLU A 66 31.03 8.20 -12.04
C GLU A 66 29.59 7.80 -11.72
N GLU A 67 28.98 6.94 -12.54
CA GLU A 67 27.62 6.43 -12.31
C GLU A 67 27.52 5.65 -11.00
N ARG A 68 28.55 4.84 -10.67
CA ARG A 68 28.61 4.14 -9.38
C ARG A 68 28.71 5.11 -8.21
N ALA A 69 29.45 6.22 -8.34
CA ALA A 69 29.54 7.24 -7.32
C ALA A 69 28.19 7.96 -7.11
N LYS A 70 27.51 8.33 -8.20
CA LYS A 70 26.15 8.91 -8.18
C LYS A 70 25.15 7.97 -7.53
N ALA A 71 25.14 6.69 -7.92
CA ALA A 71 24.25 5.68 -7.36
C ALA A 71 24.47 5.50 -5.85
N LYS A 72 25.73 5.45 -5.40
CA LYS A 72 26.06 5.39 -3.95
C LYS A 72 25.56 6.63 -3.20
N HIS A 73 25.70 7.81 -3.78
CA HIS A 73 25.23 9.04 -3.16
C HIS A 73 23.70 9.04 -3.04
N LEU A 74 22.99 8.66 -4.10
CA LEU A 74 21.54 8.56 -4.09
C LEU A 74 21.03 7.52 -3.09
N ALA A 75 21.69 6.36 -3.00
CA ALA A 75 21.35 5.33 -2.03
C ALA A 75 21.44 5.85 -0.58
N LYS A 76 22.48 6.63 -0.24
CA LYS A 76 22.60 7.27 1.07
C LYS A 76 21.48 8.28 1.34
N GLN A 77 21.12 9.09 0.33
CA GLN A 77 20.02 10.04 0.47
C GLN A 77 18.67 9.35 0.69
N LEU A 78 18.43 8.22 0.00
CA LEU A 78 17.23 7.42 0.19
C LEU A 78 17.20 6.80 1.58
N GLU A 79 18.31 6.24 2.06
CA GLU A 79 18.37 5.67 3.41
C GLU A 79 18.07 6.73 4.48
N GLU A 80 18.60 7.95 4.35
CA GLU A 80 18.30 9.04 5.29
C GLU A 80 16.83 9.45 5.23
N LYS A 81 16.25 9.57 4.03
CA LYS A 81 14.80 9.86 3.87
C LYS A 81 13.94 8.76 4.51
N ASP A 82 14.29 7.50 4.30
CA ASP A 82 13.58 6.36 4.90
C ASP A 82 13.66 6.38 6.42
N ARG A 83 14.81 6.76 7.00
CA ARG A 83 14.97 6.93 8.45
C ARG A 83 14.06 8.03 8.99
N VAL A 84 14.01 9.17 8.32
CA VAL A 84 13.14 10.29 8.70
C VAL A 84 11.67 9.87 8.62
N ILE A 85 11.25 9.22 7.53
CA ILE A 85 9.87 8.74 7.35
C ILE A 85 9.50 7.73 8.44
N LYS A 86 10.37 6.76 8.73
CA LYS A 86 10.13 5.76 9.79
C LYS A 86 9.97 6.41 11.17
N LYS A 87 10.80 7.40 11.49
CA LYS A 87 10.69 8.14 12.75
C LYS A 87 9.36 8.89 12.85
N GLN A 88 8.94 9.51 11.77
CA GLN A 88 7.68 10.25 11.71
C GLN A 88 6.46 9.32 11.78
N ASP A 89 6.50 8.18 11.08
CA ASP A 89 5.47 7.15 11.13
C ASP A 89 5.31 6.58 12.55
N ALA A 90 6.42 6.23 13.20
CA ALA A 90 6.40 5.75 14.58
C ALA A 90 5.80 6.79 15.53
N PHE A 91 6.19 8.06 15.40
CA PHE A 91 5.65 9.14 16.21
C PHE A 91 4.13 9.29 16.03
N TYR A 92 3.63 9.34 14.79
CA TYR A 92 2.20 9.51 14.56
C TYR A 92 1.39 8.28 14.97
N LYS A 93 1.92 7.07 14.79
CA LYS A 93 1.28 5.83 15.30
C LYS A 93 1.14 5.86 16.81
N GLU A 94 2.16 6.31 17.54
CA GLU A 94 2.09 6.44 19.00
C GLU A 94 1.06 7.49 19.43
N GLN A 95 1.03 8.66 18.76
CA GLN A 95 0.02 9.69 19.05
C GLN A 95 -1.41 9.20 18.79
N LEU A 96 -1.63 8.46 17.70
CA LEU A 96 -2.92 7.88 17.37
C LEU A 96 -3.34 6.84 18.42
N ALA A 97 -2.44 5.91 18.76
CA ALA A 97 -2.71 4.89 19.78
C ALA A 97 -3.09 5.52 21.13
N ARG A 98 -2.36 6.55 21.57
CA ARG A 98 -2.66 7.28 22.80
C ARG A 98 -4.00 8.02 22.74
N LEU A 99 -4.34 8.59 21.58
CA LEU A 99 -5.62 9.26 21.38
C LEU A 99 -6.78 8.26 21.42
N GLU A 100 -6.64 7.12 20.76
CA GLU A 100 -7.62 6.03 20.74
C GLU A 100 -7.84 5.44 22.13
N GLU A 101 -6.77 5.18 22.88
CA GLU A 101 -6.82 4.70 24.25
C GLU A 101 -7.61 5.67 25.14
N ARG A 102 -7.20 6.94 25.19
CA ARG A 102 -7.89 7.97 25.98
C ARG A 102 -9.35 8.15 25.57
N SER A 103 -9.64 8.09 24.27
CA SER A 103 -11.01 8.18 23.76
C SER A 103 -11.85 6.98 24.20
N SER A 104 -11.28 5.76 24.17
CA SER A 104 -11.95 4.54 24.60
C SER A 104 -12.26 4.57 26.09
N GLU A 105 -11.29 4.96 26.92
CA GLU A 105 -11.48 5.12 28.37
C GLU A 105 -12.55 6.16 28.68
N PHE A 106 -12.49 7.32 28.03
CA PHE A 106 -13.48 8.37 28.21
C PHE A 106 -14.88 7.89 27.83
N TYR A 107 -15.03 7.21 26.69
CA TYR A 107 -16.32 6.68 26.25
C TYR A 107 -16.87 5.64 27.23
N LYS A 108 -16.05 4.68 27.66
CA LYS A 108 -16.43 3.65 28.64
C LYS A 108 -16.94 4.29 29.94
N VAL A 109 -16.13 5.14 30.57
CA VAL A 109 -16.50 5.78 31.84
C VAL A 109 -17.75 6.64 31.67
N THR A 110 -17.86 7.39 30.58
CA THR A 110 -19.03 8.25 30.33
C THR A 110 -20.30 7.42 30.17
N THR A 111 -20.25 6.34 29.40
CA THR A 111 -21.39 5.44 29.21
C THR A 111 -21.77 4.77 30.53
N GLU A 112 -20.80 4.26 31.30
CA GLU A 112 -21.07 3.63 32.59
C GLU A 112 -21.68 4.60 33.61
N GLN A 113 -21.15 5.81 33.73
CA GLN A 113 -21.68 6.82 34.64
C GLN A 113 -23.07 7.28 34.22
N TYR A 114 -23.31 7.46 32.92
CA TYR A 114 -24.63 7.80 32.40
C TYR A 114 -25.66 6.71 32.69
N GLN A 115 -25.31 5.45 32.38
CA GLN A 115 -26.17 4.30 32.62
C GLN A 115 -26.54 4.19 34.11
N LYS A 116 -25.54 4.30 34.98
CA LYS A 116 -25.75 4.30 36.44
C LYS A 116 -26.65 5.44 36.89
N ALA A 117 -26.43 6.66 36.40
CA ALA A 117 -27.28 7.80 36.74
C ALA A 117 -28.73 7.61 36.24
N ALA A 118 -28.90 7.04 35.05
CA ALA A 118 -30.21 6.72 34.50
C ALA A 118 -30.93 5.68 35.36
N GLU A 119 -30.24 4.61 35.77
CA GLU A 119 -30.79 3.57 36.66
C GLU A 119 -31.14 4.12 38.05
N GLU A 120 -30.30 5.00 38.62
CA GLU A 120 -30.59 5.65 39.90
C GLU A 120 -31.83 6.55 39.83
N VAL A 121 -32.00 7.30 38.74
CA VAL A 121 -33.19 8.10 38.50
C VAL A 121 -34.40 7.19 38.30
N GLU A 122 -34.29 6.15 37.48
CA GLU A 122 -35.37 5.19 37.25
C GLU A 122 -35.80 4.51 38.56
N ALA A 123 -34.85 4.13 39.42
CA ALA A 123 -35.14 3.52 40.72
C ALA A 123 -35.88 4.48 41.67
N LYS A 124 -35.47 5.76 41.70
CA LYS A 124 -36.11 6.79 42.53
C LYS A 124 -37.49 7.22 42.01
N PHE A 125 -37.66 7.22 40.70
CA PHE A 125 -38.85 7.72 40.02
C PHE A 125 -39.64 6.60 39.32
N LYS A 126 -39.51 5.35 39.77
CA LYS A 126 -40.33 4.23 39.26
C LYS A 126 -41.76 4.70 39.20
N ARG A 127 -42.32 4.67 37.99
CA ARG A 127 -43.64 5.23 37.72
C ARG A 127 -44.61 4.69 38.75
N TYR A 128 -45.24 5.61 39.47
CA TYR A 128 -46.34 5.30 40.38
C TYR A 128 -47.29 4.35 39.63
N GLU A 129 -47.34 3.08 40.03
CA GLU A 129 -48.27 2.13 39.44
C GLU A 129 -49.67 2.61 39.82
N PHE A 130 -50.32 3.28 38.88
CA PHE A 130 -51.68 3.75 39.05
C PHE A 130 -52.60 2.53 39.11
N HIS A 131 -52.87 2.06 40.32
CA HIS A 131 -53.89 1.07 40.59
C HIS A 131 -55.24 1.80 40.74
N PRO A 132 -56.20 1.60 39.82
CA PRO A 132 -57.50 2.24 39.92
C PRO A 132 -58.25 1.68 41.13
N VAL A 133 -58.41 2.50 42.16
CA VAL A 133 -59.12 2.12 43.38
C VAL A 133 -60.62 2.10 43.10
N CYS A 134 -61.32 1.09 43.61
CA CYS A 134 -62.77 0.89 43.41
C CYS A 134 -63.21 0.63 41.96
N ALA A 135 -62.32 0.18 41.07
CA ALA A 135 -62.63 -0.04 39.64
C ALA A 135 -63.84 -0.98 39.43
N ASP A 136 -63.94 -2.06 40.19
CA ASP A 136 -65.06 -3.01 40.08
C ASP A 136 -66.39 -2.38 40.51
N LEU A 137 -66.39 -1.61 41.61
CA LEU A 137 -67.57 -0.87 42.07
C LEU A 137 -67.96 0.22 41.08
N GLN A 138 -66.98 0.88 40.45
CA GLN A 138 -67.21 1.86 39.39
C GLN A 138 -67.87 1.21 38.16
N ALA A 139 -67.42 0.03 37.76
CA ALA A 139 -68.04 -0.71 36.66
C ALA A 139 -69.49 -1.10 37.01
N GLN A 140 -69.71 -1.63 38.21
CA GLN A 140 -71.03 -2.06 38.67
C GLN A 140 -72.03 -0.90 38.78
N ILE A 141 -71.62 0.26 39.34
CA ILE A 141 -72.53 1.42 39.47
C ILE A 141 -72.90 2.00 38.10
N LEU A 142 -71.94 2.09 37.18
CA LEU A 142 -72.19 2.52 35.81
C LEU A 142 -73.15 1.56 35.10
N GLN A 143 -72.98 0.25 35.31
CA GLN A 143 -73.88 -0.75 34.76
C GLN A 143 -75.30 -0.61 35.34
N CYS A 144 -75.43 -0.39 36.65
CA CYS A 144 -76.73 -0.21 37.30
C CYS A 144 -77.48 1.01 36.74
N TYR A 145 -76.81 2.16 36.58
CA TYR A 145 -77.44 3.36 36.03
C TYR A 145 -77.86 3.20 34.56
N ARG A 146 -77.10 2.46 33.76
CA ARG A 146 -77.49 2.13 32.37
C ARG A 146 -78.75 1.26 32.32
N GLN A 147 -78.91 0.35 33.27
CA GLN A 147 -80.07 -0.54 33.34
C GLN A 147 -81.31 0.13 33.98
N ASN A 148 -81.11 1.16 34.81
CA ASN A 148 -82.17 1.81 35.60
C ASN A 148 -82.28 3.31 35.32
N THR A 149 -82.34 3.70 34.05
CA THR A 149 -82.29 5.11 33.60
C THR A 149 -83.44 5.98 34.15
N GLN A 150 -84.63 5.40 34.33
CA GLN A 150 -85.82 6.07 34.88
C GLN A 150 -85.94 5.90 36.41
N GLN A 151 -85.14 5.02 37.02
CA GLN A 151 -85.23 4.62 38.42
C GLN A 151 -83.85 4.59 39.08
N THR A 152 -83.07 5.65 38.89
CA THR A 152 -81.66 5.74 39.32
C THR A 152 -81.46 5.56 40.83
N LEU A 153 -82.49 5.84 41.64
CA LEU A 153 -82.47 5.63 43.09
C LEU A 153 -82.37 4.15 43.50
N SER A 154 -82.73 3.21 42.62
CA SER A 154 -82.52 1.77 42.85
C SER A 154 -81.04 1.40 42.99
N CYS A 155 -80.15 2.19 42.37
CA CYS A 155 -78.69 2.03 42.44
C CYS A 155 -78.06 2.69 43.68
N SER A 156 -78.86 3.29 44.57
CA SER A 156 -78.38 4.06 45.74
C SER A 156 -77.49 3.24 46.68
N ALA A 157 -77.81 1.97 46.92
CA ALA A 157 -76.98 1.09 47.74
C ALA A 157 -75.57 0.91 47.16
N LEU A 158 -75.48 0.74 45.84
CA LEU A 158 -74.23 0.57 45.11
C LEU A 158 -73.44 1.88 45.01
N ALA A 159 -74.14 3.01 44.84
CA ALA A 159 -73.56 4.34 44.92
C ALA A 159 -72.92 4.61 46.30
N ASN A 160 -73.61 4.24 47.37
CA ASN A 160 -73.10 4.36 48.73
C ASN A 160 -71.90 3.45 49.00
N GLN A 161 -71.81 2.28 48.37
CA GLN A 161 -70.64 1.41 48.45
C GLN A 161 -69.44 2.01 47.70
N TYR A 162 -69.65 2.49 46.48
CA TYR A 162 -68.60 3.18 45.71
C TYR A 162 -68.07 4.40 46.46
N MET A 163 -68.94 5.25 46.99
CA MET A 163 -68.55 6.43 47.75
C MET A 163 -67.76 6.08 49.01
N ARG A 164 -68.14 5.02 49.75
CA ARG A 164 -67.39 4.54 50.89
C ARG A 164 -65.99 4.07 50.50
N CYS A 165 -65.89 3.29 49.43
CA CYS A 165 -64.60 2.83 48.90
C CYS A 165 -63.69 4.01 48.51
N VAL A 166 -64.22 5.00 47.79
CA VAL A 166 -63.47 6.21 47.38
C VAL A 166 -63.01 7.02 48.59
N ASN A 167 -63.88 7.21 49.59
CA ASN A 167 -63.55 8.00 50.78
C ASN A 167 -62.51 7.29 51.65
N GLN A 168 -62.62 5.97 51.81
CA GLN A 168 -61.63 5.18 52.52
C GLN A 168 -60.27 5.20 51.81
N ALA A 169 -60.27 5.10 50.47
CA ALA A 169 -59.06 5.23 49.67
C ALA A 169 -58.40 6.60 49.88
N LYS A 170 -59.18 7.68 49.79
CA LYS A 170 -58.71 9.05 50.06
C LYS A 170 -58.12 9.21 51.46
N GLN A 171 -58.78 8.69 52.49
CA GLN A 171 -58.27 8.74 53.87
C GLN A 171 -56.96 7.97 54.00
N SER A 172 -56.88 6.75 53.47
CA SER A 172 -55.67 5.92 53.53
C SER A 172 -54.47 6.51 52.80
N MET A 173 -54.70 7.32 51.76
CA MET A 173 -53.65 8.02 51.02
C MET A 173 -53.13 9.25 51.77
N LEU A 174 -53.98 9.94 52.53
CA LEU A 174 -53.58 11.09 53.36
C LEU A 174 -52.76 10.68 54.58
N GLU A 175 -53.00 9.49 55.14
CA GLU A 175 -52.28 8.97 56.31
C GLU A 175 -50.88 8.41 55.99
N LYS A 176 -50.63 7.99 54.74
CA LYS A 176 -49.36 7.37 54.30
C LYS A 176 -48.37 8.35 53.65
N GLY A 177 -48.72 9.63 53.54
CA GLY A 177 -47.92 10.67 52.88
C GLY A 177 -47.13 11.57 53.84
N GLY A 178 -46.47 10.98 54.85
CA GLY A 178 -45.58 11.66 55.79
C GLY A 178 -44.16 11.10 55.74
#